data_AF-K5WK06-F1
#
_entry.id   AF-K5WK06-F1
#
_cell.length_a   1.000
_cell.length_b   1.000
_cell.length_c   1.000
_cell.angle_alpha   90.00
_cell.angle_beta   90.00
_cell.angle_gamma   90.00
#
_symmetry.space_group_name_H-M   'P 1'
#
loop_
_entity.id
_entity.type
_entity.pdbx_description
1 polymer ?
#
loop_
_entity_poly.entity_id
_entity_poly.type
_entity_poly.pdbx_seq_one_letter_code
_entity_poly.pdbx_strand_id
1 'polypeptide(L)'
;DLEAETGYSEHTLLVVALRAELFKTAKHLGSRHQDLLNPLPIPTIALLFTIIAYLLDTWQMGKFNASLQFTEDKYASDTLEMHGLYRIHLEFIGKWANLNTVASTKVREKLFKHVL
;
A
#
# COMPACT_ATOMS: atom_id res chain seq x y z
N ASP A 1 9.02 11.43 -18.77
CA ASP A 1 8.00 12.48 -18.89
C ASP A 1 7.56 12.83 -17.48
N LEU A 2 8.02 13.96 -16.94
CA LEU A 2 7.83 14.34 -15.53
C LEU A 2 6.58 15.21 -15.32
N GLU A 3 5.85 15.50 -16.40
CA GLU A 3 4.71 16.44 -16.40
C GLU A 3 3.34 15.76 -16.57
N ALA A 4 3.30 14.44 -16.75
CA ALA A 4 2.04 13.74 -16.63
C ALA A 4 1.74 13.62 -15.13
N GLU A 5 0.85 14.46 -14.59
CA GLU A 5 0.21 14.26 -13.30
C GLU A 5 -0.69 13.02 -13.36
N THR A 6 -0.05 11.86 -13.52
CA THR A 6 -0.65 10.56 -13.40
C THR A 6 -1.01 10.40 -11.93
N GLY A 7 -2.30 10.33 -11.61
CA GLY A 7 -2.76 10.22 -10.22
C GLY A 7 -2.08 9.05 -9.51
N TYR A 8 -1.96 9.07 -8.18
CA TYR A 8 -1.27 8.05 -7.36
C TYR A 8 -1.60 6.58 -7.72
N SER A 9 -2.76 6.32 -8.32
CA SER A 9 -3.17 5.00 -8.85
C SER A 9 -2.37 4.51 -10.06
N GLU A 10 -1.57 5.35 -10.67
CA GLU A 10 -0.74 5.07 -11.86
C GLU A 10 0.75 4.90 -11.50
N HIS A 11 1.12 5.03 -10.22
CA HIS A 11 2.47 4.72 -9.76
C HIS A 11 2.75 3.23 -9.95
N THR A 12 3.40 2.91 -11.07
CA THR A 12 3.57 1.56 -11.61
C THR A 12 4.27 0.63 -10.63
N LEU A 13 5.17 1.18 -9.79
CA LEU A 13 5.98 0.40 -8.87
C LEU A 13 5.15 -0.37 -7.84
N LEU A 14 4.12 0.25 -7.26
CA LEU A 14 3.28 -0.37 -6.22
C LEU A 14 2.33 -1.41 -6.82
N VAL A 15 1.78 -1.10 -7.99
CA VAL A 15 0.92 -2.01 -8.75
C VAL A 15 1.72 -3.24 -9.20
N VAL A 16 2.95 -3.03 -9.69
CA VAL A 16 3.86 -4.12 -10.08
C VAL A 16 4.26 -4.97 -8.87
N ALA A 17 4.58 -4.36 -7.73
CA ALA A 17 4.90 -5.09 -6.51
C ALA A 17 3.71 -5.95 -6.03
N LEU A 18 2.50 -5.37 -5.97
CA LEU A 18 1.31 -6.13 -5.59
C LEU A 18 1.01 -7.28 -6.56
N ARG A 19 1.15 -7.03 -7.87
CA ARG A 19 0.97 -8.07 -8.89
C ARG A 19 1.99 -9.19 -8.72
N ALA A 20 3.25 -8.86 -8.46
CA ALA A 20 4.33 -9.83 -8.27
C ALA A 20 4.15 -10.69 -7.00
N GLU A 21 3.56 -10.14 -5.94
CA GLU A 21 3.37 -10.89 -4.69
C GLU A 21 2.03 -11.65 -4.63
N LEU A 22 0.94 -11.03 -5.08
CA LEU A 22 -0.42 -11.56 -4.88
C LEU A 22 -1.02 -12.21 -6.14
N PHE A 23 -0.56 -11.83 -7.34
CA PHE A 23 -1.20 -12.21 -8.61
C PHE A 23 -0.23 -12.81 -9.66
N LYS A 24 1.00 -13.14 -9.26
CA LYS A 24 2.05 -13.62 -10.18
C LYS A 24 1.67 -14.86 -10.98
N THR A 25 0.89 -15.76 -10.38
CA THR A 25 0.37 -16.95 -11.07
C THR A 25 -1.06 -17.22 -10.62
N ALA A 26 -1.82 -17.94 -11.45
CA ALA A 26 -3.19 -18.35 -11.14
C ALA A 26 -3.34 -19.16 -9.84
N LYS A 27 -2.24 -19.68 -9.28
CA LYS A 27 -2.22 -20.42 -8.02
C LYS A 27 -1.99 -19.52 -6.80
N HIS A 28 -1.57 -18.26 -6.98
CA HIS A 28 -1.39 -17.34 -5.85
C HIS A 28 -2.73 -17.01 -5.20
N LEU A 29 -2.68 -16.69 -3.91
CA LEU A 29 -3.86 -16.42 -3.08
C LEU A 29 -4.71 -15.28 -3.65
N GLY A 30 -4.08 -14.22 -4.17
CA GLY A 30 -4.83 -13.11 -4.76
C GLY A 30 -5.61 -13.50 -6.00
N SER A 31 -5.05 -14.38 -6.84
CA SER A 31 -5.76 -14.90 -8.02
C SER A 31 -6.93 -15.82 -7.67
N ARG A 32 -6.85 -16.55 -6.55
CA ARG A 32 -7.89 -17.48 -6.09
C ARG A 32 -9.01 -16.82 -5.28
N HIS A 33 -8.71 -15.71 -4.61
CA HIS A 33 -9.61 -15.01 -3.69
C HIS A 33 -9.81 -13.55 -4.11
N GLN A 34 -10.03 -13.32 -5.41
CA GLN A 34 -10.21 -11.98 -5.97
C GLN A 34 -11.42 -11.25 -5.38
N ASP A 35 -12.46 -12.00 -5.02
CA ASP A 35 -13.66 -11.55 -4.34
C ASP A 35 -13.37 -10.96 -2.94
N LEU A 36 -12.40 -11.51 -2.22
CA LEU A 36 -11.97 -11.00 -0.92
C LEU A 36 -11.05 -9.77 -1.03
N LEU A 37 -10.48 -9.55 -2.22
CA LEU A 37 -9.56 -8.44 -2.49
C LEU A 37 -10.18 -7.33 -3.34
N ASN A 38 -11.43 -7.45 -3.78
CA ASN A 38 -12.13 -6.44 -4.55
C ASN A 38 -13.36 -5.92 -3.77
N PRO A 39 -13.42 -4.63 -3.40
CA PRO A 39 -12.42 -3.57 -3.58
C PRO A 39 -11.15 -3.79 -2.76
N LEU A 40 -9.99 -3.34 -3.27
CA LEU A 40 -8.67 -3.50 -2.62
C LEU A 40 -8.74 -3.19 -1.11
N PRO A 41 -8.38 -4.11 -0.19
CA PRO A 41 -8.64 -3.91 1.23
C PRO A 41 -7.92 -2.69 1.80
N ILE A 42 -8.56 -1.99 2.74
CA ILE A 42 -7.96 -0.87 3.48
C ILE A 42 -6.60 -1.26 4.12
N PRO A 43 -6.48 -2.42 4.79
CA PRO A 43 -5.20 -2.90 5.31
C PRO A 43 -4.10 -2.99 4.25
N THR A 44 -4.43 -3.47 3.05
CA THR A 44 -3.48 -3.57 1.94
C THR A 44 -2.98 -2.19 1.51
N ILE A 45 -3.87 -1.20 1.42
CA ILE A 45 -3.50 0.17 1.05
C ILE A 45 -2.63 0.82 2.14
N ALA A 46 -2.97 0.63 3.42
CA ALA A 46 -2.16 1.10 4.53
C ALA A 46 -0.75 0.50 4.52
N LEU A 47 -0.62 -0.79 4.17
CA LEU A 47 0.68 -1.44 4.01
C LEU A 47 1.50 -0.81 2.88
N LEU A 48 0.88 -0.49 1.73
CA LEU A 48 1.57 0.20 0.62
C LEU A 48 2.12 1.56 1.04
N PHE A 49 1.31 2.36 1.76
CA PHE A 49 1.76 3.65 2.28
C PHE A 49 2.95 3.49 3.23
N THR A 50 2.93 2.43 4.03
CA THR A 50 4.02 2.09 4.95
C THR A 50 5.29 1.68 4.23
N ILE A 51 5.17 0.90 3.15
CA ILE A 51 6.30 0.53 2.29
C ILE A 51 6.90 1.79 1.64
N ILE A 52 6.07 2.71 1.17
CA ILE A 52 6.55 3.99 0.59
C ILE A 52 7.29 4.80 1.65
N ALA A 53 6.74 4.93 2.85
CA ALA A 53 7.42 5.64 3.94
C ALA A 53 8.78 5.01 4.26
N TYR A 54 8.87 3.68 4.33
CA TYR A 54 10.14 2.99 4.46
C TYR A 54 11.10 3.28 3.30
N LEU A 55 10.62 3.22 2.05
CA LEU A 55 11.45 3.54 0.90
C LEU A 55 11.96 4.98 0.95
N LEU A 56 11.14 5.95 1.34
CA LEU A 56 11.58 7.33 1.54
C LEU A 56 12.63 7.43 2.66
N ASP A 57 12.46 6.71 3.77
CA ASP A 57 13.45 6.66 4.84
C ASP A 57 14.78 6.03 4.40
N THR A 58 14.76 5.03 3.50
CA THR A 58 16.01 4.47 2.94
C THR A 58 16.80 5.49 2.12
N TRP A 59 16.17 6.60 1.70
CA TRP A 59 16.77 7.67 0.89
C TRP A 59 16.78 9.04 1.60
N GLN A 60 16.54 9.10 2.91
CA GLN A 60 16.22 10.32 3.68
C GLN A 60 17.22 11.50 3.52
N MET A 61 18.47 11.24 3.11
CA MET A 61 19.50 12.27 2.86
C MET A 61 20.02 12.29 1.41
N GLY A 62 19.24 11.77 0.46
CA GLY A 62 19.69 11.53 -0.92
C GLY A 62 20.76 10.43 -1.03
N LYS A 63 21.03 9.72 0.07
CA LYS A 63 21.94 8.58 0.15
C LYS A 63 21.16 7.34 0.54
N PHE A 64 21.41 6.25 -0.17
CA PHE A 64 20.84 4.96 0.15
C PHE A 64 21.39 4.44 1.49
N ASN A 65 20.50 4.17 2.44
CA ASN A 65 20.83 3.57 3.72
C ASN A 65 20.57 2.06 3.70
N ALA A 66 21.61 1.29 3.38
CA ALA A 66 21.54 -0.17 3.30
C ALA A 66 21.34 -0.87 4.65
N SER A 67 21.57 -0.19 5.78
CA SER A 67 21.38 -0.79 7.10
C SER A 67 19.94 -0.67 7.61
N LEU A 68 19.09 0.12 6.93
CA LEU A 68 17.70 0.28 7.31
C LEU A 68 16.89 -0.92 6.82
N GLN A 69 16.34 -1.68 7.76
CA GLN A 69 15.47 -2.83 7.47
C GLN A 69 14.00 -2.48 7.70
N PHE A 70 13.13 -3.06 6.88
CA PHE A 70 11.69 -3.04 7.12
C PHE A 70 11.39 -4.06 8.23
N THR A 71 11.14 -3.58 9.44
CA THR A 71 10.81 -4.43 10.59
C THR A 71 9.41 -4.12 11.12
N GLU A 72 8.75 -5.16 11.64
CA GLU A 72 7.45 -4.99 12.28
C GLU A 72 7.56 -4.03 13.46
N ASP A 73 8.58 -4.14 14.30
CA ASP A 73 8.76 -3.27 15.48
C ASP A 73 8.78 -1.76 15.16
N LYS A 74 9.29 -1.38 13.99
CA LYS A 74 9.40 0.03 13.58
C LYS A 74 8.24 0.49 12.69
N TYR A 75 7.78 -0.38 11.79
CA TYR A 75 6.81 -0.02 10.75
C TYR A 75 5.44 -0.65 10.94
N ALA A 76 5.30 -1.75 11.69
CA ALA A 76 4.05 -2.50 11.90
C ALA A 76 3.68 -2.79 13.38
N SER A 77 4.40 -2.21 14.35
CA SER A 77 4.34 -2.64 15.76
C SER A 77 2.98 -2.40 16.41
N ASP A 78 2.61 -3.39 17.23
CA ASP A 78 1.36 -3.41 17.98
C ASP A 78 1.46 -2.90 19.43
N THR A 79 2.60 -2.37 19.87
CA THR A 79 2.75 -1.81 21.23
C THR A 79 2.24 -0.37 21.33
N LEU A 80 1.49 -0.08 22.40
CA LEU A 80 0.82 1.21 22.65
C LEU A 80 1.78 2.42 22.70
N GLU A 81 3.06 2.18 23.00
CA GLU A 81 4.09 3.23 23.13
C GLU A 81 4.77 3.57 21.78
N MET A 82 4.67 2.68 20.79
CA MET A 82 5.16 2.89 19.42
C MET A 82 4.03 2.55 18.44
N HIS A 83 3.16 3.52 18.17
CA HIS A 83 2.23 3.42 17.04
C HIS A 83 3.04 3.35 15.75
N GLY A 84 3.37 2.13 15.29
CA GLY A 84 4.12 1.91 14.05
C GLY A 84 3.42 2.60 12.88
N LEU A 85 4.21 3.02 11.88
CA LEU A 85 3.72 3.79 10.73
C LEU A 85 2.52 3.14 10.03
N TYR A 86 2.43 1.81 10.03
CA TYR A 86 1.28 1.07 9.53
C TYR A 86 -0.03 1.41 10.23
N ARG A 87 -0.07 1.54 11.57
CA ARG A 87 -1.30 1.91 12.27
C ARG A 87 -1.73 3.32 11.96
N ILE A 88 -0.76 4.23 11.88
CA ILE A 88 -1.00 5.63 11.51
C ILE A 88 -1.62 5.67 10.11
N HIS A 89 -1.06 4.94 9.16
CA HIS A 89 -1.63 4.83 7.82
C HIS A 89 -2.98 4.11 7.81
N LEU A 90 -3.17 3.06 8.60
CA LEU A 90 -4.42 2.32 8.69
C LEU A 90 -5.56 3.21 9.18
N GLU A 91 -5.32 3.98 10.24
CA GLU A 91 -6.29 4.95 10.76
C GLU A 91 -6.57 6.05 9.74
N PHE A 92 -5.52 6.60 9.11
CA PHE A 92 -5.67 7.65 8.09
C PHE A 92 -6.48 7.18 6.89
N ILE A 93 -6.15 6.03 6.31
CA ILE A 93 -6.86 5.47 5.16
C ILE A 93 -8.28 5.04 5.57
N GLY A 94 -8.47 4.53 6.80
CA GLY A 94 -9.78 4.26 7.35
C GLY A 94 -10.66 5.51 7.42
N LYS A 95 -10.14 6.62 7.95
CA LYS A 95 -10.82 7.91 7.97
C LYS A 95 -11.15 8.39 6.55
N TRP A 96 -10.18 8.35 5.64
CA TRP A 96 -10.38 8.69 4.23
C TRP A 96 -11.51 7.86 3.60
N ALA A 97 -11.52 6.54 3.82
CA ALA A 97 -12.52 5.66 3.26
C ALA A 97 -13.94 5.99 3.78
N ASN A 98 -14.03 6.40 5.04
CA ASN A 98 -15.29 6.76 5.71
C ASN A 98 -15.79 8.17 5.34
N LEU A 99 -14.94 9.08 4.85
CA LEU A 99 -15.37 10.41 4.41
C LEU A 99 -16.35 10.34 3.23
N ASN A 100 -16.12 9.42 2.30
CA ASN A 100 -17.04 9.14 1.20
C ASN A 100 -16.89 7.69 0.74
N THR A 101 -17.70 6.81 1.31
CA THR A 101 -17.64 5.35 1.09
C THR A 101 -17.84 4.97 -0.38
N VAL A 102 -18.69 5.70 -1.10
CA VAL A 102 -18.99 5.40 -2.51
C VAL A 102 -17.78 5.74 -3.39
N ALA A 103 -17.21 6.93 -3.19
CA ALA A 103 -16.04 7.37 -3.95
C ALA A 103 -14.81 6.51 -3.61
N SER A 104 -14.56 6.25 -2.33
CA SER A 104 -13.42 5.44 -1.88
C SER A 104 -13.51 4.01 -2.39
N THR A 105 -14.70 3.40 -2.38
CA THR A 105 -14.92 2.07 -2.97
C THR A 105 -14.59 2.06 -4.46
N LYS A 106 -15.10 3.01 -5.25
CA LYS A 106 -14.79 3.10 -6.69
C LYS A 106 -13.30 3.24 -6.97
N VAL A 107 -12.59 4.05 -6.18
CA VAL A 107 -11.13 4.20 -6.31
C VAL A 107 -10.41 2.87 -6.02
N ARG A 108 -10.81 2.17 -4.96
CA ARG A 108 -10.23 0.89 -4.56
C ARG A 108 -10.51 -0.23 -5.58
N GLU A 109 -11.69 -0.27 -6.18
CA GLU A 109 -12.01 -1.17 -7.29
C GLU A 109 -11.15 -0.85 -8.52
N LYS A 110 -10.97 0.44 -8.85
CA LYS A 110 -10.11 0.86 -9.96
C LYS A 110 -8.67 0.40 -9.70
N LEU A 111 -8.12 0.63 -8.50
CA LEU A 111 -6.79 0.17 -8.10
C LEU A 111 -6.66 -1.35 -8.24
N PHE A 112 -7.63 -2.11 -7.72
CA PHE A 112 -7.63 -3.57 -7.83
C PHE A 112 -7.56 -4.04 -9.30
N LYS A 113 -8.34 -3.43 -10.19
CA LYS A 113 -8.31 -3.73 -11.63
C LYS A 113 -6.97 -3.45 -12.31
N HIS A 114 -6.18 -2.51 -11.80
CA HIS A 114 -4.83 -2.26 -12.34
C HIS A 114 -3.80 -3.28 -11.84
N VAL A 115 -4.03 -3.86 -10.67
CA VAL A 115 -3.16 -4.87 -10.05
C VAL A 115 -3.35 -6.25 -10.69
N LEU A 116 -4.58 -6.61 -11.07
CA LEU A 116 -4.91 -7.86 -11.75
C LEU A 116 -4.27 -7.91 -13.14
#